data_AF-A0A5C6AYF1-F1
#
_entry.id   AF-A0A5C6AYF1-F1
#
_cell.length_a   1.000
_cell.length_b   1.000
_cell.length_c   1.000
_cell.angle_alpha   90.00
_cell.angle_beta   90.00
_cell.angle_gamma   90.00
#
_symmetry.space_group_name_H-M   'P 1'
#
loop_
_entity.id
_entity.type
_entity.pdbx_description
1 polymer ?
#
loop_
_entity_poly.entity_id
_entity_poly.type
_entity_poly.pdbx_seq_one_letter_code
_entity_poly.pdbx_strand_id
1 'polypeptide(L)'
;MAKWLAVPSMILIESLDQKPLAEVSDLLGDPETTLCVCAMDFDGSLSGQLVFAFEDACGLSLTDLLLNQPVKTATEWGEIEQSAALESANIIGCAYLNSLARQLSVETPTINELIPSPPTFQRDFAESLLQSLFMSQAVVSNTVFLARARFEIRGQPLNWTLLLVPDATSMAKLQESLPNE
;
A
#
# COMPACT_ATOMS: atom_id res chain seq x y z
N MET A 1 -3.02 -4.63 18.78
CA MET A 1 -2.33 -5.84 19.28
C MET A 1 -1.49 -6.40 18.13
N ALA A 2 -0.31 -5.82 17.88
CA ALA A 2 0.69 -6.38 16.97
C ALA A 2 1.84 -6.88 17.85
N LYS A 3 1.67 -8.09 18.40
CA LYS A 3 2.63 -8.73 19.32
C LYS A 3 3.65 -9.60 18.58
N TRP A 4 3.66 -9.55 17.25
CA TRP A 4 4.36 -10.51 16.38
C TRP A 4 5.69 -10.03 15.82
N LEU A 5 5.94 -8.72 15.81
CA LEU A 5 7.28 -8.20 15.56
C LEU A 5 7.78 -7.55 16.85
N ALA A 6 8.63 -8.26 17.59
CA ALA A 6 9.52 -7.65 18.59
C ALA A 6 10.59 -6.77 17.91
N VAL A 7 10.21 -6.10 16.83
CA VAL A 7 11.08 -5.41 15.89
C VAL A 7 10.62 -3.96 15.84
N PRO A 8 11.49 -2.99 16.15
CA PRO A 8 11.14 -1.60 16.00
C PRO A 8 10.88 -1.31 14.52
N SER A 9 9.65 -0.89 14.23
CA SER A 9 9.24 -0.42 12.92
C SER A 9 8.78 1.04 13.03
N MET A 10 9.19 1.85 12.07
CA MET A 10 8.75 3.24 11.93
C MET A 10 8.04 3.38 10.59
N ILE A 11 6.90 4.06 10.61
CA ILE A 11 6.15 4.42 9.42
C ILE A 11 6.11 5.94 9.36
N LEU A 12 6.69 6.51 8.30
CA LEU A 12 6.62 7.93 8.03
C LEU A 12 5.83 8.14 6.74
N ILE A 13 4.61 8.65 6.88
CA ILE A 13 3.78 9.07 5.75
C ILE A 13 4.35 10.41 5.28
N GLU A 14 4.74 10.49 4.01
CA GLU A 14 5.46 11.62 3.45
C GLU A 14 4.52 12.65 2.82
N SER A 15 3.60 12.16 1.99
CA SER A 15 2.64 13.00 1.27
C SER A 15 1.42 12.19 0.87
N LEU A 16 0.29 12.88 0.81
CA LEU A 16 -0.91 12.43 0.11
C LEU A 16 -1.06 13.33 -1.12
N ASP A 17 -0.78 12.78 -2.29
CA ASP A 17 -0.84 13.50 -3.55
C ASP A 17 -2.02 12.97 -4.38
N GLN A 18 -2.82 13.87 -4.95
CA GLN A 18 -3.81 13.50 -5.94
C GLN A 18 -3.14 13.54 -7.34
N LYS A 19 -3.15 12.42 -8.06
CA LYS A 19 -2.47 12.28 -9.34
C LYS A 19 -3.38 11.73 -10.43
N PRO A 20 -3.28 12.21 -11.69
CA PRO A 20 -3.92 11.55 -12.82
C PRO A 20 -3.45 10.10 -12.92
N LEU A 21 -4.35 9.19 -13.28
CA LEU A 21 -4.03 7.77 -13.43
C LEU A 21 -2.87 7.54 -14.40
N ALA A 22 -2.78 8.34 -15.46
CA ALA A 22 -1.69 8.30 -16.43
C ALA A 22 -0.32 8.66 -15.85
N GLU A 23 -0.24 9.40 -14.73
CA GLU A 23 1.02 9.69 -14.04
C GLU A 23 1.41 8.59 -13.04
N VAL A 24 0.50 7.66 -12.71
CA VAL A 24 0.77 6.56 -11.76
C VAL A 24 1.66 5.49 -12.37
N SER A 25 1.60 5.30 -13.69
CA SER A 25 2.50 4.38 -14.39
C SER A 25 3.97 4.76 -14.18
N ASP A 26 4.28 6.03 -14.33
CA ASP A 26 5.65 6.55 -14.18
C ASP A 26 6.15 6.43 -12.74
N LEU A 27 5.23 6.38 -11.77
CA LEU A 27 5.54 6.26 -10.34
C LEU A 27 5.89 4.83 -9.91
N LEU A 28 5.35 3.82 -10.58
CA LEU A 28 5.70 2.42 -10.32
C LEU A 28 6.99 1.99 -11.04
N GLY A 29 7.49 2.81 -11.96
CA GLY A 29 8.76 2.59 -12.65
C GLY A 29 8.56 2.19 -14.10
N ASP A 30 9.51 1.44 -14.64
CA ASP A 30 9.47 0.98 -16.03
C ASP A 30 8.35 -0.06 -16.21
N PRO A 31 7.41 0.12 -17.15
CA PRO A 31 6.29 -0.81 -17.39
C PRO A 31 6.74 -2.26 -17.66
N GLU A 32 7.94 -2.45 -18.23
CA GLU A 32 8.51 -3.77 -18.52
C GLU A 32 9.23 -4.41 -17.33
N THR A 33 9.36 -3.69 -16.21
CA THR A 33 9.93 -4.29 -14.99
C THR A 33 8.90 -5.15 -14.27
N THR A 34 9.36 -6.28 -13.74
CA THR A 34 8.53 -7.10 -12.86
C THR A 34 8.48 -6.47 -11.48
N LEU A 35 7.27 -6.34 -10.94
CA LEU A 35 7.02 -5.85 -9.60
C LEU A 35 6.25 -6.88 -8.79
N CYS A 36 6.39 -6.76 -7.48
CA CYS A 36 5.53 -7.42 -6.52
C CYS A 36 4.49 -6.44 -5.99
N VAL A 37 3.26 -6.93 -5.85
CA VAL A 37 2.14 -6.19 -5.29
C VAL A 37 1.53 -6.98 -4.15
N CYS A 38 1.43 -6.35 -2.98
CA CYS A 38 0.48 -6.77 -1.95
C CYS A 38 -0.72 -5.81 -1.98
N ALA A 39 -1.92 -6.31 -2.23
CA ALA A 39 -3.13 -5.49 -2.28
C ALA A 39 -4.14 -5.97 -1.23
N MET A 40 -4.74 -5.03 -0.49
CA MET A 40 -5.87 -5.28 0.41
C MET A 40 -7.02 -4.35 0.07
N ASP A 41 -8.23 -4.86 0.15
CA ASP A 41 -9.41 -4.00 0.11
C ASP A 41 -9.62 -3.38 1.49
N PHE A 42 -10.33 -2.27 1.55
CA PHE A 42 -10.85 -1.73 2.79
C PHE A 42 -12.29 -1.25 2.61
N ASP A 43 -13.06 -1.28 3.69
CA ASP A 43 -14.46 -0.83 3.77
C ASP A 43 -14.70 -0.02 5.07
N GLY A 44 -15.92 0.45 5.30
CA GLY A 44 -16.32 1.24 6.46
C GLY A 44 -16.88 2.59 6.05
N SER A 45 -16.33 3.68 6.59
CA SER A 45 -16.75 5.03 6.21
C SER A 45 -16.35 5.38 4.77
N LEU A 46 -15.21 4.84 4.34
CA LEU A 46 -14.68 4.84 2.97
C LEU A 46 -14.34 3.40 2.58
N SER A 47 -14.36 3.16 1.28
CA SER A 47 -14.04 1.88 0.66
C SER A 47 -13.08 2.06 -0.50
N GLY A 48 -12.29 1.02 -0.78
CA GLY A 48 -11.30 1.02 -1.85
C GLY A 48 -10.23 -0.04 -1.67
N GLN A 49 -9.08 0.18 -2.31
CA GLN A 49 -7.89 -0.66 -2.17
C GLN A 49 -6.70 0.11 -1.59
N LEU A 50 -5.90 -0.60 -0.81
CA LEU A 50 -4.58 -0.19 -0.40
C LEU A 50 -3.57 -1.14 -1.04
N VAL A 51 -2.65 -0.59 -1.81
CA VAL A 51 -1.69 -1.35 -2.62
C VAL A 51 -0.28 -1.02 -2.19
N PHE A 52 0.53 -2.05 -1.97
CA PHE A 52 1.96 -1.97 -1.71
C PHE A 52 2.69 -2.53 -2.93
N ALA A 53 3.45 -1.70 -3.62
CA ALA A 53 4.27 -2.09 -4.76
C ALA A 53 5.76 -2.01 -4.40
N PHE A 54 6.52 -3.05 -4.75
CA PHE A 54 7.95 -3.12 -4.47
C PHE A 54 8.67 -4.08 -5.43
N GLU A 55 9.97 -3.90 -5.59
CA GLU A 55 10.82 -4.80 -6.38
C GLU A 55 11.11 -6.11 -5.63
N ASP A 56 11.38 -7.17 -6.39
CA ASP A 56 11.77 -8.50 -5.87
C ASP A 56 12.86 -8.42 -4.80
N ALA A 57 13.92 -7.66 -5.07
CA ALA A 57 15.06 -7.52 -4.17
C ALA A 57 14.66 -6.94 -2.81
N CYS A 58 13.71 -6.01 -2.79
CA CYS A 58 13.22 -5.41 -1.56
C CYS A 58 12.36 -6.39 -0.76
N GLY A 59 11.44 -7.09 -1.43
CA GLY A 59 10.57 -8.07 -0.80
C GLY A 59 11.33 -9.28 -0.22
N LEU A 60 12.29 -9.83 -0.96
CA LEU A 60 13.11 -10.96 -0.50
C LEU A 60 14.04 -10.55 0.67
N SER A 61 14.62 -9.35 0.62
CA SER A 61 15.44 -8.84 1.72
C SER A 61 14.64 -8.64 3.01
N LEU A 62 13.36 -8.25 2.88
CA LEU A 62 12.46 -8.18 4.03
C LEU A 62 12.23 -9.56 4.64
N THR A 63 12.05 -10.60 3.83
CA THR A 63 11.90 -11.97 4.33
C THR A 63 13.13 -12.42 5.11
N ASP A 64 14.34 -12.18 4.59
CA ASP A 64 15.58 -12.49 5.29
C ASP A 64 15.63 -11.81 6.67
N LEU A 65 15.25 -10.53 6.71
CA LEU A 65 15.22 -9.75 7.94
C LEU A 65 14.20 -10.28 8.96
N LEU A 66 13.01 -10.68 8.50
CA LEU A 66 11.94 -11.22 9.34
C LEU A 66 12.28 -12.61 9.89
N LEU A 67 12.90 -13.46 9.07
CA LEU A 67 13.34 -14.81 9.43
C LEU A 67 14.69 -14.83 10.15
N ASN A 68 15.30 -13.66 10.36
CA ASN A 68 16.62 -13.49 10.97
C ASN A 68 17.72 -14.31 10.25
N GLN A 69 17.64 -14.32 8.92
CA GLN A 69 18.60 -14.95 8.01
C GLN A 69 19.62 -13.91 7.51
N PRO A 70 20.78 -14.37 6.99
CA PRO A 70 21.69 -13.51 6.24
C PRO A 70 20.99 -12.85 5.05
N VAL A 71 21.40 -11.62 4.72
CA VAL A 71 20.89 -10.90 3.53
C VAL A 71 21.20 -11.69 2.25
N LYS A 72 20.23 -11.77 1.34
CA LYS A 72 20.22 -12.58 0.10
C LYS A 72 20.14 -14.09 0.35
N THR A 73 19.52 -14.53 1.45
CA THR A 73 19.19 -15.95 1.65
C THR A 73 17.96 -16.32 0.83
N ALA A 74 16.91 -15.50 0.90
CA ALA A 74 15.77 -15.57 0.00
C ALA A 74 16.18 -15.10 -1.40
N THR A 75 16.00 -15.98 -2.39
CA THR A 75 16.37 -15.73 -3.80
C THR A 75 15.20 -15.85 -4.76
N GLU A 76 14.09 -16.45 -4.33
CA GLU A 76 12.88 -16.64 -5.10
C GLU A 76 11.63 -16.59 -4.20
N TRP A 77 10.47 -16.32 -4.80
CA TRP A 77 9.20 -16.22 -4.07
C TRP A 77 8.55 -17.59 -3.85
N GLY A 78 8.85 -18.20 -2.70
CA GLY A 78 8.12 -19.36 -2.18
C GLY A 78 6.96 -18.96 -1.27
N GLU A 79 6.31 -19.96 -0.66
CA GLU A 79 5.20 -19.75 0.27
C GLU A 79 5.60 -18.91 1.49
N ILE A 80 6.83 -19.10 1.99
CA ILE A 80 7.34 -18.41 3.17
C ILE A 80 7.61 -16.93 2.85
N GLU A 81 8.24 -16.66 1.71
CA GLU A 81 8.55 -15.31 1.27
C GLU A 81 7.25 -14.52 1.04
N GLN A 82 6.29 -15.12 0.33
CA GLN A 82 4.98 -14.51 0.10
C GLN A 82 4.23 -14.28 1.41
N SER A 83 4.24 -15.24 2.34
CA SER A 83 3.61 -15.07 3.65
C SER A 83 4.23 -13.92 4.45
N ALA A 84 5.56 -13.77 4.41
CA ALA A 84 6.27 -12.69 5.07
C ALA A 84 5.91 -11.31 4.49
N ALA A 85 5.79 -11.21 3.16
CA ALA A 85 5.34 -9.99 2.48
C ALA A 85 3.89 -9.65 2.81
N LEU A 86 2.99 -10.65 2.81
CA LEU A 86 1.57 -10.49 3.16
C LEU A 86 1.39 -10.03 4.60
N GLU A 87 2.09 -10.63 5.56
CA GLU A 87 2.02 -10.23 6.96
C GLU A 87 2.53 -8.80 7.17
N SER A 88 3.62 -8.44 6.47
CA SER A 88 4.15 -7.08 6.51
C SER A 88 3.17 -6.07 5.94
N ALA A 89 2.57 -6.37 4.79
CA ALA A 89 1.51 -5.56 4.19
C ALA A 89 0.30 -5.43 5.12
N ASN A 90 -0.11 -6.51 5.80
CA ASN A 90 -1.21 -6.51 6.76
C ASN A 90 -0.93 -5.56 7.94
N ILE A 91 0.24 -5.68 8.57
CA ILE A 91 0.64 -4.84 9.71
C ILE A 91 0.69 -3.36 9.29
N ILE A 92 1.37 -3.09 8.17
CA ILE A 92 1.57 -1.73 7.68
C ILE A 92 0.23 -1.13 7.24
N GLY A 93 -0.58 -1.88 6.49
CA GLY A 93 -1.88 -1.43 5.97
C GLY A 93 -2.87 -1.14 7.08
N CYS A 94 -2.96 -2.02 8.08
CA CYS A 94 -3.76 -1.77 9.28
C CYS A 94 -3.30 -0.49 10.00
N ALA A 95 -1.99 -0.29 10.19
CA ALA A 95 -1.48 0.89 10.86
C ALA A 95 -1.77 2.17 10.06
N TYR A 96 -1.60 2.13 8.74
CA TYR A 96 -1.87 3.24 7.84
C TYR A 96 -3.35 3.62 7.85
N LEU A 97 -4.26 2.67 7.61
CA LEU A 97 -5.71 2.92 7.58
C LEU A 97 -6.23 3.43 8.92
N ASN A 98 -5.75 2.88 10.04
CA ASN A 98 -6.10 3.41 11.37
C ASN A 98 -5.62 4.85 11.59
N SER A 99 -4.42 5.18 11.09
CA SER A 99 -3.89 6.54 11.19
C SER A 99 -4.65 7.50 10.29
N LEU A 100 -5.02 7.06 9.09
CA LEU A 100 -5.80 7.83 8.13
C LEU A 100 -7.22 8.10 8.66
N ALA A 101 -7.92 7.08 9.14
CA ALA A 101 -9.25 7.24 9.76
C ALA A 101 -9.21 8.24 10.92
N ARG A 102 -8.20 8.15 11.80
CA ARG A 102 -8.02 9.10 12.91
C ARG A 102 -7.80 10.53 12.41
N GLN A 103 -6.96 10.74 11.39
CA GLN A 103 -6.72 12.08 10.84
C GLN A 103 -7.99 12.65 10.20
N LEU A 104 -8.65 11.87 9.34
CA LEU A 104 -9.89 12.29 8.67
C LEU A 104 -11.03 12.54 9.65
N SER A 105 -11.12 11.79 10.75
CA SER A 105 -12.15 12.00 11.78
C SER A 105 -12.10 13.38 12.45
N VAL A 106 -10.94 14.05 12.44
CA VAL A 106 -10.79 15.40 13.00
C VAL A 106 -11.47 16.44 12.11
N GLU A 107 -11.32 16.29 10.79
CA GLU A 107 -11.85 17.23 9.81
C GLU A 107 -13.28 16.87 9.37
N THR A 108 -13.58 15.57 9.31
CA THR A 108 -14.84 14.99 8.84
C THR A 108 -15.31 13.91 9.81
N PRO A 109 -16.14 14.24 10.81
CA PRO A 109 -16.56 13.31 11.87
C PRO A 109 -17.35 12.08 11.40
N THR A 110 -17.78 12.05 10.14
CA THR A 110 -18.46 10.90 9.51
C THR A 110 -17.47 9.82 9.04
N ILE A 111 -16.18 10.13 8.94
CA ILE A 111 -15.11 9.18 8.63
C ILE A 111 -14.47 8.74 9.96
N ASN A 112 -14.85 7.58 10.46
CA ASN A 112 -14.43 7.11 11.78
C ASN A 112 -13.80 5.71 11.77
N GLU A 113 -14.01 4.93 10.71
CA GLU A 113 -13.52 3.56 10.64
C GLU A 113 -13.17 3.15 9.20
N LEU A 114 -12.00 2.52 9.05
CA LEU A 114 -11.53 1.89 7.83
C LEU A 114 -11.09 0.46 8.18
N ILE A 115 -11.76 -0.53 7.60
CA ILE A 115 -11.64 -1.95 7.94
C ILE A 115 -10.93 -2.66 6.78
N PRO A 116 -9.65 -3.05 6.94
CA PRO A 116 -8.92 -3.79 5.91
C PRO A 116 -9.36 -5.26 5.80
N SER A 117 -9.33 -5.79 4.58
CA SER A 117 -9.34 -7.23 4.30
C SER A 117 -7.91 -7.80 4.35
N PRO A 118 -7.76 -9.14 4.45
CA PRO A 118 -6.45 -9.77 4.31
C PRO A 118 -5.82 -9.44 2.94
N PRO A 119 -4.52 -9.11 2.89
CA PRO A 119 -3.88 -8.81 1.62
C PRO A 119 -3.73 -10.05 0.73
N THR A 120 -3.61 -9.80 -0.57
CA THR A 120 -3.26 -10.78 -1.60
C THR A 120 -1.93 -10.40 -2.24
N PHE A 121 -1.18 -11.39 -2.73
CA PHE A 121 0.12 -11.20 -3.36
C PHE A 121 0.02 -11.48 -4.86
N GLN A 122 0.60 -10.60 -5.68
CA GLN A 122 0.74 -10.76 -7.11
C GLN A 122 2.14 -10.34 -7.54
N ARG A 123 2.67 -11.01 -8.56
CA ARG A 123 3.96 -10.65 -9.17
C ARG A 123 3.81 -10.74 -10.68
N ASP A 124 3.95 -9.60 -11.36
CA ASP A 124 3.78 -9.50 -12.80
C ASP A 124 4.51 -8.23 -13.28
N PHE A 125 4.48 -7.98 -14.59
CA PHE A 125 4.92 -6.71 -15.16
C PHE A 125 4.13 -5.54 -14.57
N ALA A 126 4.83 -4.43 -14.33
CA ALA A 126 4.25 -3.23 -13.76
C ALA A 126 3.02 -2.76 -14.56
N GLU A 127 3.07 -2.81 -15.89
CA GLU A 127 1.92 -2.48 -16.75
C GLU A 127 0.70 -3.37 -16.49
N SER A 128 0.89 -4.70 -16.41
CA SER A 128 -0.18 -5.66 -16.13
C SER A 128 -0.83 -5.40 -14.77
N LEU A 129 -0.01 -5.11 -13.76
CA LEU A 129 -0.48 -4.81 -12.40
C LEU A 129 -1.27 -3.50 -12.37
N LEU A 130 -0.78 -2.44 -13.01
CA LEU A 130 -1.47 -1.17 -13.13
C LEU A 130 -2.85 -1.33 -13.78
N GLN A 131 -2.91 -2.06 -14.90
CA GLN A 131 -4.17 -2.33 -15.57
C GLN A 131 -5.14 -3.09 -14.66
N SER A 132 -4.66 -4.09 -13.92
CA SER A 132 -5.46 -4.86 -12.96
C SER A 132 -6.01 -4.00 -11.81
N LEU A 133 -5.16 -3.19 -11.19
CA LEU A 133 -5.50 -2.37 -10.02
C LEU A 133 -6.44 -1.21 -10.36
N PHE A 134 -6.26 -0.60 -11.54
CA PHE A 134 -6.98 0.61 -11.91
C PHE A 134 -8.12 0.39 -12.90
N MET A 135 -8.37 -0.85 -13.33
CA MET A 135 -9.42 -1.16 -14.30
C MET A 135 -10.80 -0.66 -13.84
N SER A 136 -11.12 -0.82 -12.54
CA SER A 136 -12.39 -0.36 -11.96
C SER A 136 -12.44 1.15 -11.76
N GLN A 137 -11.29 1.78 -11.52
CA GLN A 137 -11.19 3.22 -11.23
C GLN A 137 -11.21 4.06 -12.51
N ALA A 138 -10.54 3.60 -13.58
CA ALA A 138 -10.52 4.26 -14.89
C ALA A 138 -11.92 4.48 -15.49
N VAL A 139 -12.90 3.65 -15.09
CA VAL A 139 -14.29 3.77 -15.52
C VAL A 139 -15.00 4.94 -14.84
N VAL A 140 -14.56 5.36 -13.65
CA VAL A 140 -15.30 6.31 -12.81
C VAL A 140 -14.56 7.63 -12.53
N SER A 141 -13.23 7.60 -12.43
CA SER A 141 -12.40 8.78 -12.18
C SER A 141 -11.02 8.57 -12.79
N ASN A 142 -10.49 9.60 -13.46
CA ASN A 142 -9.12 9.58 -14.01
C ASN A 142 -8.06 9.95 -12.96
N THR A 143 -8.40 9.89 -11.66
CA THR A 143 -7.56 10.42 -10.58
C THR A 143 -7.44 9.43 -9.41
N VAL A 144 -6.23 9.31 -8.88
CA VAL A 144 -5.81 8.36 -7.85
C VAL A 144 -5.17 9.12 -6.68
N PHE A 145 -5.33 8.63 -5.44
CA PHE A 145 -4.61 9.17 -4.29
C PHE A 145 -3.31 8.38 -4.05
N LEU A 146 -2.19 9.01 -4.33
CA LEU A 146 -0.88 8.46 -4.04
C LEU A 146 -0.51 8.82 -2.60
N ALA A 147 -0.26 7.80 -1.77
CA ALA A 147 0.25 8.00 -0.43
C ALA A 147 1.70 7.50 -0.37
N ARG A 148 2.68 8.40 -0.45
CA ARG A 148 4.07 7.97 -0.27
C ARG A 148 4.33 7.75 1.21
N ALA A 149 4.84 6.58 1.53
CA ALA A 149 5.25 6.23 2.88
C ALA A 149 6.64 5.60 2.83
N ARG A 150 7.52 6.07 3.72
CA ARG A 150 8.78 5.39 4.01
C ARG A 150 8.60 4.51 5.23
N PHE A 151 9.01 3.26 5.08
CA PHE A 151 8.98 2.29 6.16
C PHE A 151 10.41 1.96 6.54
N GLU A 152 10.68 1.85 7.83
CA GLU A 152 11.94 1.32 8.32
C GLU A 152 11.67 0.13 9.23
N ILE A 153 12.40 -0.97 9.02
CA ILE A 153 12.40 -2.12 9.91
C ILE A 153 13.83 -2.39 10.35
N ARG A 154 14.08 -2.43 11.67
CA ARG A 154 15.45 -2.52 12.25
C ARG A 154 16.41 -1.44 11.73
N GLY A 155 15.89 -0.26 11.39
CA GLY A 155 16.69 0.85 10.82
C GLY A 155 17.12 0.63 9.36
N GLN A 156 16.55 -0.37 8.66
CA GLN A 156 16.70 -0.51 7.22
C GLN A 156 15.47 0.03 6.50
N PRO A 157 15.63 0.96 5.54
CA PRO A 157 14.52 1.46 4.75
C PRO A 157 13.96 0.36 3.85
N LEU A 158 12.64 0.22 3.84
CA LEU A 158 11.90 -0.55 2.84
C LEU A 158 11.40 0.42 1.78
N ASN A 159 11.84 0.21 0.55
CA ASN A 159 11.43 0.99 -0.60
C ASN A 159 10.13 0.43 -1.16
N TRP A 160 9.04 0.67 -0.44
CA TRP A 160 7.70 0.27 -0.85
C TRP A 160 6.91 1.50 -1.25
N THR A 161 6.28 1.44 -2.43
CA THR A 161 5.32 2.45 -2.85
C THR A 161 3.95 2.05 -2.33
N LEU A 162 3.33 2.93 -1.56
CA LEU A 162 1.97 2.76 -1.07
C LEU A 162 1.00 3.57 -1.95
N LEU A 163 -0.10 2.96 -2.35
CA LEU A 163 -1.15 3.61 -3.12
C LEU A 163 -2.47 3.42 -2.39
N LEU A 164 -3.22 4.50 -2.24
CA LEU A 164 -4.59 4.47 -1.76
C LEU A 164 -5.51 4.67 -2.95
N VAL A 165 -6.39 3.71 -3.19
CA VAL A 165 -7.22 3.63 -4.38
C VAL A 165 -8.67 3.59 -3.93
N PRO A 166 -9.27 4.72 -3.50
CA PRO A 166 -10.67 4.73 -3.07
C PRO A 166 -11.60 4.39 -4.22
N ASP A 167 -12.75 3.79 -3.91
CA ASP A 167 -13.79 3.64 -4.91
C ASP A 167 -14.43 4.99 -5.28
N ALA A 168 -15.22 5.01 -6.34
CA ALA A 168 -15.89 6.20 -6.84
C ALA A 168 -16.66 6.99 -5.77
N THR A 169 -17.40 6.28 -4.92
CA THR A 169 -18.24 6.88 -3.89
C THR A 169 -17.38 7.53 -2.81
N SER A 170 -16.29 6.86 -2.44
CA SER A 170 -15.34 7.31 -1.42
C SER A 170 -14.46 8.45 -1.93
N MET A 171 -14.10 8.43 -3.21
CA MET A 171 -13.44 9.55 -3.89
C MET A 171 -14.29 10.82 -3.80
N ALA A 172 -15.59 10.73 -4.09
CA ALA A 172 -16.49 11.89 -4.01
C ALA A 172 -16.58 12.44 -2.57
N LYS A 173 -16.72 11.55 -1.56
CA LYS A 173 -16.69 11.96 -0.15
C LYS A 173 -15.39 12.63 0.26
N LEU A 174 -14.25 12.11 -0.19
CA LEU A 174 -12.93 12.68 0.08
C LEU A 174 -12.77 14.08 -0.54
N GLN A 175 -13.25 14.26 -1.78
CA GLN A 175 -13.24 15.55 -2.47
C GLN A 175 -14.13 16.60 -1.78
N GLU A 176 -15.28 16.20 -1.22
CA GLU A 176 -16.12 17.09 -0.43
C GLU A 176 -15.48 17.48 0.91
N SER A 177 -14.63 16.61 1.48
CA SER A 177 -13.96 16.84 2.77
C SER A 177 -12.67 17.66 2.67
N LEU A 178 -12.00 17.66 1.52
CA LEU A 178 -10.78 18.45 1.30
C LEU A 178 -11.18 19.88 0.93
N PRO A 179 -10.63 20.92 1.60
CA PRO A 179 -10.91 22.30 1.21
C PRO A 179 -10.46 22.53 -0.23
N ASN A 180 -11.35 23.06 -1.08
CA ASN A 180 -10.99 23.53 -2.41
C ASN A 180 -9.85 24.55 -2.27
N GLU A 181 -8.67 24.26 -2.84
CA GLU A 181 -7.69 25.30 -3.18
C GLU A 181 -8.23 26.19 -4.31
#